data_AF-A0A0M0KHF2-F1
#
_entry.id   AF-A0A0M0KHF2-F1
#
_cell.length_a   1.000
_cell.length_b   1.000
_cell.length_c   1.000
_cell.angle_alpha   90.00
_cell.angle_beta   90.00
_cell.angle_gamma   90.00
#
_symmetry.space_group_name_H-M   'P 1'
#
loop_
_entity.id
_entity.type
_entity.pdbx_description
1 polymer ?
#
loop_
_entity_poly.entity_id
_entity_poly.type
_entity_poly.pdbx_seq_one_letter_code
_entity_poly.pdbx_strand_id
1 'polypeptide(L)'
;MTIIMPTWLFMMVSILFTIGVSFLLSVIMSKFLKKGDKRKENMAGFLAAVVTILLVIATSEAFVERVYEGDVLFTADKAWEVEDATARYLSTERPLVVANLFRHGYYESIETNELGTMRIHWQVTHYPEIYERAMELHSEGTHFFPFQAYYEAVVQPVVTDVLEEEPPSLSAMEEMINDRLPGHEANLNQ
;
A
#
# COMPACT_ATOMS: atom_id res chain seq x y z
N MET A 1 12.29 5.70 3.35
CA MET A 1 12.31 6.39 2.05
C MET A 1 11.48 5.58 1.08
N THR A 2 10.50 6.22 0.44
CA THR A 2 9.67 5.61 -0.63
C THR A 2 9.97 6.30 -1.95
N ILE A 3 10.24 5.50 -2.99
CA ILE A 3 10.40 5.97 -4.36
C ILE A 3 9.23 5.41 -5.17
N ILE A 4 8.47 6.29 -5.81
CA ILE A 4 7.40 5.94 -6.75
C ILE A 4 7.90 6.27 -8.14
N MET A 5 7.76 5.32 -9.08
CA MET A 5 8.17 5.51 -10.47
C MET A 5 7.09 5.01 -11.43
N PRO A 6 6.90 5.69 -12.58
CA PRO A 6 6.09 5.17 -13.66
C PRO A 6 6.55 3.77 -14.08
N THR A 7 5.61 2.90 -14.44
CA THR A 7 5.92 1.50 -14.79
C THR A 7 6.94 1.40 -15.93
N TRP A 8 6.89 2.28 -16.93
CA TRP A 8 7.83 2.28 -18.05
C TRP A 8 9.27 2.60 -17.59
N LEU A 9 9.42 3.56 -16.67
CA LEU A 9 10.72 3.96 -16.13
C LEU A 9 11.29 2.83 -15.28
N PHE A 10 10.46 2.21 -14.45
CA PHE A 10 10.83 1.04 -13.68
C PHE A 10 11.35 -0.08 -14.59
N MET A 11 10.59 -0.45 -15.63
CA MET A 11 11.00 -1.49 -16.57
C MET A 11 12.33 -1.17 -17.26
N MET A 12 12.53 0.08 -17.67
CA MET A 12 13.79 0.50 -18.29
C MET A 12 14.96 0.36 -17.32
N VAL A 13 14.82 0.81 -16.07
CA VAL A 13 15.84 0.67 -15.02
C VAL A 13 16.14 -0.81 -14.73
N SER A 14 15.11 -1.65 -14.62
CA SER A 14 15.26 -3.10 -14.38
C SER A 14 15.98 -3.81 -15.53
N ILE A 15 15.71 -3.43 -16.78
CA ILE A 15 16.41 -3.97 -17.96
C ILE A 15 17.89 -3.56 -17.92
N LEU A 16 18.17 -2.27 -17.70
CA LEU A 16 19.54 -1.77 -17.62
C LEU A 16 20.33 -2.43 -16.48
N PHE A 17 19.70 -2.57 -15.32
CA PHE A 17 20.28 -3.27 -14.18
C PHE A 17 20.60 -4.73 -14.51
N THR A 18 19.65 -5.45 -15.11
CA THR A 18 19.83 -6.83 -15.54
C THR A 18 20.98 -6.99 -16.55
N ILE A 19 21.06 -6.11 -17.54
CA ILE A 19 22.17 -6.10 -18.51
C ILE A 19 23.50 -5.84 -17.81
N GLY A 20 23.54 -4.86 -16.90
CA GLY A 20 24.74 -4.52 -16.14
C GLY A 20 25.27 -5.68 -15.28
N VAL A 21 24.37 -6.35 -14.55
CA VAL A 21 24.73 -7.52 -13.73
C VAL A 21 25.19 -8.69 -14.60
N SER A 22 24.47 -8.97 -15.69
CA SER A 22 24.85 -10.03 -16.66
C SER A 22 26.23 -9.77 -17.28
N PHE A 23 26.52 -8.53 -17.64
CA PHE A 23 27.84 -8.13 -18.15
C PHE A 23 28.93 -8.31 -17.09
N LEU A 24 28.70 -7.85 -15.85
CA LEU A 24 29.64 -8.01 -14.73
C LEU A 24 29.93 -9.49 -14.46
N LEU A 25 28.89 -10.33 -14.41
CA LEU A 25 29.03 -11.78 -14.26
C LEU A 25 29.86 -12.37 -15.39
N SER A 26 29.57 -12.01 -16.65
CA SER A 26 30.34 -12.47 -17.82
C SER A 26 31.82 -12.09 -17.72
N VAL A 27 32.14 -10.84 -17.36
CA VAL A 27 33.52 -10.38 -17.19
C VAL A 27 34.22 -11.14 -16.06
N ILE A 28 33.57 -11.30 -14.90
CA ILE A 28 34.12 -12.04 -13.77
C ILE A 28 34.40 -13.49 -14.18
N MET A 29 33.42 -14.15 -14.80
CA MET A 29 33.57 -15.53 -15.24
C MET A 29 34.68 -15.68 -16.28
N SER A 30 34.81 -14.75 -17.22
CA SER A 30 35.88 -14.78 -18.22
C SER A 30 37.28 -14.69 -17.60
N LYS A 31 37.43 -14.04 -16.44
CA LYS A 31 38.70 -13.96 -15.69
C LYS A 31 39.01 -15.25 -14.92
N PHE A 32 37.99 -15.94 -14.39
CA PHE A 32 38.19 -17.15 -13.56
C PHE A 32 38.18 -18.45 -14.37
N LEU A 33 37.55 -18.47 -15.54
CA LEU A 33 37.53 -19.62 -16.43
C LEU A 33 38.79 -19.64 -17.31
N LYS A 34 39.74 -20.52 -16.98
CA LYS A 34 40.88 -20.80 -17.88
C LYS A 34 40.35 -21.35 -19.21
N LYS A 35 40.81 -20.79 -20.34
CA LYS A 35 40.50 -21.28 -21.70
C LYS A 35 40.77 -22.78 -21.79
N GLY A 36 39.71 -23.59 -22.02
CA GLY A 36 39.86 -25.01 -22.36
C GLY A 36 38.79 -25.96 -21.80
N ASP A 37 38.07 -25.59 -20.74
CA ASP A 37 37.08 -26.48 -20.10
C ASP A 37 35.64 -26.07 -20.44
N LYS A 38 35.13 -26.56 -21.59
CA LYS A 38 33.75 -26.30 -22.07
C LYS A 38 32.67 -26.64 -21.03
N ARG A 39 32.94 -27.61 -20.15
CA ARG A 39 31.96 -28.01 -19.13
C ARG A 39 31.80 -26.93 -18.06
N LYS A 40 32.92 -26.29 -17.66
CA LYS A 40 32.89 -25.16 -16.73
C LYS A 40 32.26 -23.93 -17.35
N GLU A 41 32.53 -23.66 -18.62
CA GLU A 41 31.91 -22.55 -19.35
C GLU A 41 30.39 -22.70 -19.44
N ASN A 42 29.89 -23.89 -19.81
CA ASN A 42 28.44 -24.17 -19.86
C ASN A 42 27.79 -24.08 -18.48
N MET A 43 28.43 -24.62 -17.44
CA MET A 43 27.90 -24.59 -16.06
C MET A 43 27.84 -23.16 -15.53
N ALA A 44 28.85 -22.37 -15.84
CA ALA A 44 28.92 -20.98 -15.46
C ALA A 44 27.82 -20.17 -16.22
N GLY A 45 27.66 -20.39 -17.53
CA GLY A 45 26.58 -19.77 -18.31
C GLY A 45 25.19 -20.11 -17.78
N PHE A 46 24.98 -21.36 -17.35
CA PHE A 46 23.74 -21.78 -16.69
C PHE A 46 23.51 -21.04 -15.38
N LEU A 47 24.52 -20.93 -14.50
CA LEU A 47 24.42 -20.17 -13.26
C LEU A 47 24.09 -18.69 -13.50
N ALA A 48 24.72 -18.06 -14.50
CA ALA A 48 24.42 -16.68 -14.87
C ALA A 48 22.97 -16.52 -15.34
N ALA A 49 22.45 -17.46 -16.12
CA ALA A 49 21.04 -17.46 -16.54
C ALA A 49 20.09 -17.62 -15.34
N VAL A 50 20.39 -18.52 -14.39
CA VAL A 50 19.60 -18.68 -13.16
C VAL A 50 19.58 -17.38 -12.35
N VAL A 51 20.74 -16.74 -12.13
CA VAL A 51 20.81 -15.45 -11.42
C VAL A 51 20.00 -14.37 -12.14
N THR A 52 20.07 -14.34 -13.47
CA THR A 52 19.30 -13.38 -14.28
C THR A 52 17.80 -13.59 -14.11
N ILE A 53 17.32 -14.83 -14.15
CA ILE A 53 15.90 -15.16 -13.95
C ILE A 53 15.46 -14.76 -12.54
N LEU A 54 16.26 -15.07 -11.51
CA LEU A 54 15.97 -14.69 -10.14
C LEU A 54 15.91 -13.18 -9.95
N LEU A 55 16.79 -12.42 -10.61
CA LEU A 55 16.75 -10.96 -10.60
C LEU A 55 15.47 -10.42 -11.23
N VAL A 56 15.06 -10.96 -12.39
CA VAL A 56 13.82 -10.56 -13.04
C VAL A 56 12.64 -10.79 -12.10
N ILE A 57 12.52 -11.99 -11.51
CA ILE A 57 11.43 -12.33 -10.57
C ILE A 57 11.45 -11.39 -9.34
N ALA A 58 12.63 -11.16 -8.75
CA ALA A 58 12.78 -10.29 -7.59
C ALA A 58 12.33 -8.86 -7.90
N THR A 59 12.67 -8.35 -9.08
CA THR A 59 12.25 -7.00 -9.51
C THR A 59 10.79 -6.93 -9.96
N SER A 60 10.16 -8.03 -10.40
CA SER A 60 8.81 -7.99 -10.95
C SER A 60 7.71 -8.23 -9.93
N GLU A 61 7.95 -9.05 -8.90
CA GLU A 61 6.88 -9.55 -8.02
C GLU A 61 7.21 -9.60 -6.52
N ALA A 62 8.46 -9.84 -6.13
CA ALA A 62 8.75 -10.11 -4.71
C ALA A 62 8.99 -8.85 -3.85
N PHE A 63 9.43 -7.74 -4.46
CA PHE A 63 9.87 -6.55 -3.71
C PHE A 63 9.33 -5.22 -4.25
N VAL A 64 8.58 -5.25 -5.35
CA VAL A 64 8.11 -4.05 -6.02
C VAL A 64 6.64 -4.19 -6.40
N GLU A 65 5.81 -3.57 -5.59
CA GLU A 65 4.36 -3.59 -5.77
C GLU A 65 3.92 -2.58 -6.84
N ARG A 66 2.71 -2.82 -7.36
CA ARG A 66 2.06 -1.95 -8.34
C ARG A 66 0.96 -1.16 -7.67
N VAL A 67 0.89 0.12 -8.02
CA VAL A 67 -0.14 1.07 -7.60
C VAL A 67 -0.68 1.80 -8.81
N TYR A 68 -1.88 2.33 -8.70
CA TYR A 68 -2.63 2.93 -9.79
C TYR A 68 -2.93 4.40 -9.50
N GLU A 69 -3.28 5.13 -10.56
CA GLU A 69 -3.64 6.54 -10.46
C GLU A 69 -4.76 6.79 -9.45
N GLY A 70 -4.54 7.77 -8.58
CA GLY A 70 -5.44 8.15 -7.49
C GLY A 70 -5.34 7.28 -6.24
N ASP A 71 -4.57 6.19 -6.25
CA ASP A 71 -4.24 5.46 -5.02
C ASP A 71 -3.42 6.37 -4.09
N VAL A 72 -3.57 6.17 -2.79
CA VAL A 72 -2.78 6.87 -1.77
C VAL A 72 -1.86 5.88 -1.07
N LEU A 73 -0.56 6.14 -1.12
CA LEU A 73 0.43 5.43 -0.30
C LEU A 73 0.74 6.29 0.91
N PHE A 74 0.82 5.70 2.09
CA PHE A 74 1.16 6.47 3.27
C PHE A 74 1.96 5.69 4.30
N THR A 75 2.76 6.42 5.06
CA THR A 75 3.54 5.98 6.21
C THR A 75 3.26 6.90 7.40
N ALA A 76 3.88 6.63 8.55
CA ALA A 76 3.73 7.44 9.76
C ALA A 76 4.05 8.93 9.54
N ASP A 77 4.91 9.25 8.57
CA ASP A 77 5.39 10.62 8.36
C ASP A 77 4.68 11.33 7.20
N LYS A 78 4.23 10.60 6.18
CA LYS A 78 3.85 11.17 4.88
C LYS A 78 2.80 10.35 4.15
N ALA A 79 2.02 11.03 3.32
CA ALA A 79 1.13 10.44 2.35
C ALA A 79 1.44 10.97 0.94
N TRP A 80 1.32 10.12 -0.07
CA TRP A 80 1.56 10.42 -1.46
C TRP A 80 0.38 9.91 -2.29
N GLU A 81 -0.16 10.79 -3.12
CA GLU A 81 -1.08 10.39 -4.18
C GLU A 81 -0.29 9.92 -5.39
N VAL A 82 -0.75 8.83 -6.01
CA VAL A 82 -0.15 8.31 -7.24
C VAL A 82 -0.72 9.07 -8.43
N GLU A 83 0.15 9.83 -9.12
CA GLU A 83 -0.23 10.63 -10.29
C GLU A 83 -0.20 9.83 -11.60
N ASP A 84 0.57 8.74 -11.66
CA ASP A 84 0.72 7.93 -12.87
C ASP A 84 -0.38 6.86 -12.99
N ALA A 85 -0.93 6.67 -14.20
CA ALA A 85 -1.89 5.61 -14.54
C ALA A 85 -1.52 4.23 -13.98
N THR A 86 -0.22 3.90 -14.05
CA THR A 86 0.36 2.71 -13.41
C THR A 86 1.77 3.03 -12.94
N ALA A 87 1.99 2.93 -11.64
CA ALA A 87 3.29 3.10 -11.02
C ALA A 87 3.73 1.87 -10.25
N ARG A 88 5.02 1.84 -9.96
CA ARG A 88 5.64 0.88 -9.06
C ARG A 88 6.36 1.64 -7.97
N TYR A 89 6.27 1.13 -6.74
CA TYR A 89 6.98 1.73 -5.62
C TYR A 89 8.00 0.79 -5.02
N LEU A 90 9.10 1.38 -4.57
CA LEU A 90 10.13 0.72 -3.76
C LEU A 90 10.26 1.52 -2.47
N SER A 91 10.08 0.85 -1.33
CA SER A 91 10.17 1.50 -0.03
C SER A 91 11.07 0.73 0.93
N THR A 92 11.81 1.48 1.75
CA THR A 92 12.46 0.94 2.96
C THR A 92 11.53 1.00 4.18
N GLU A 93 10.39 1.66 4.05
CA GLU A 93 9.30 1.71 5.02
C GLU A 93 8.24 0.67 4.62
N ARG A 94 7.20 0.51 5.46
CA ARG A 94 6.05 -0.37 5.17
C ARG A 94 4.83 0.48 4.83
N PRO A 95 4.77 1.11 3.64
CA PRO A 95 3.63 1.93 3.29
C PRO A 95 2.35 1.08 3.21
N LEU A 96 1.25 1.69 3.65
CA LEU A 96 -0.09 1.19 3.41
C LEU A 96 -0.67 1.87 2.16
N VAL A 97 -1.49 1.12 1.43
CA VAL A 97 -2.13 1.54 0.18
C VAL A 97 -3.63 1.68 0.38
N VAL A 98 -4.16 2.86 0.10
CA VAL A 98 -5.59 3.11 -0.03
C VAL A 98 -5.92 3.17 -1.51
N ALA A 99 -6.71 2.22 -1.99
CA ALA A 99 -7.14 2.23 -3.38
C ALA A 99 -8.00 3.47 -3.67
N ASN A 100 -7.91 4.01 -4.88
CA ASN A 100 -8.63 5.22 -5.27
C ASN A 100 -10.15 5.15 -4.99
N LEU A 101 -10.79 3.99 -5.24
CA LEU A 101 -12.21 3.74 -4.96
C LEU A 101 -12.60 4.05 -3.49
N PHE A 102 -11.63 3.87 -2.61
CA PHE A 102 -11.75 3.87 -1.16
C PHE A 102 -11.17 5.14 -0.52
N ARG A 103 -10.47 5.94 -1.31
CA ARG A 103 -10.00 7.27 -0.90
C ARG A 103 -11.16 8.23 -0.64
N HIS A 104 -12.24 8.10 -1.39
CA HIS A 104 -13.42 8.97 -1.27
C HIS A 104 -14.34 8.62 -0.09
N GLY A 105 -13.97 7.62 0.70
CA GLY A 105 -14.70 7.22 1.89
C GLY A 105 -15.41 5.87 1.77
N TYR A 106 -15.86 5.39 2.92
CA TYR A 106 -16.53 4.13 3.15
C TYR A 106 -17.93 4.39 3.66
N TYR A 107 -18.87 3.61 3.15
CA TYR A 107 -20.25 3.64 3.59
C TYR A 107 -20.54 2.41 4.42
N GLU A 108 -20.99 2.60 5.64
CA GLU A 108 -21.53 1.52 6.47
C GLU A 108 -22.91 1.88 7.00
N SER A 109 -23.77 0.86 7.07
CA SER A 109 -25.12 1.01 7.60
C SER A 109 -25.14 0.66 9.07
N ILE A 110 -25.78 1.50 9.88
CA ILE A 110 -25.92 1.32 11.32
C ILE A 110 -27.40 1.29 11.65
N GLU A 111 -27.83 0.22 12.30
CA GLU A 111 -29.18 0.13 12.82
C GLU A 111 -29.23 0.81 14.18
N THR A 112 -30.11 1.80 14.31
CA THR A 112 -30.39 2.47 15.56
C THR A 112 -31.80 2.11 16.02
N ASN A 113 -31.99 1.91 17.32
CA ASN A 113 -33.28 1.50 17.88
C ASN A 113 -34.37 2.58 17.73
N GLU A 114 -34.00 3.86 17.63
CA GLU A 114 -34.94 4.99 17.64
C GLU A 114 -35.02 5.76 16.30
N LEU A 115 -33.94 5.79 15.51
CA LEU A 115 -33.87 6.56 14.25
C LEU A 115 -33.92 5.66 13.00
N GLY A 116 -34.02 4.34 13.16
CA GLY A 116 -33.99 3.37 12.06
C GLY A 116 -32.58 3.12 11.54
N THR A 117 -32.47 2.63 10.30
CA THR A 117 -31.18 2.41 9.65
C THR A 117 -30.60 3.73 9.16
N MET A 118 -29.42 4.10 9.67
CA MET A 118 -28.67 5.27 9.24
C MET A 118 -27.43 4.84 8.46
N ARG A 119 -27.01 5.64 7.49
CA ARG A 119 -25.77 5.38 6.76
C ARG A 119 -24.68 6.35 7.16
N ILE A 120 -23.58 5.82 7.66
CA ILE A 120 -22.37 6.58 7.94
C ILE A 120 -21.47 6.52 6.73
N HIS A 121 -21.13 7.69 6.22
CA HIS A 121 -20.04 7.87 5.28
C HIS A 121 -18.82 8.39 6.05
N TRP A 122 -17.74 7.62 6.11
CA TRP A 122 -16.51 8.04 6.77
C TRP A 122 -15.34 8.02 5.79
N GLN A 123 -14.49 9.03 5.87
CA GLN A 123 -13.31 9.18 5.02
C GLN A 123 -12.10 9.51 5.89
N VAL A 124 -10.95 8.92 5.57
CA VAL A 124 -9.67 9.33 6.15
C VAL A 124 -9.18 10.57 5.41
N THR A 125 -8.90 11.64 6.15
CA THR A 125 -8.37 12.91 5.61
C THR A 125 -6.89 13.09 5.94
N HIS A 126 -6.42 12.54 7.06
CA HIS A 126 -5.03 12.65 7.52
C HIS A 126 -4.41 11.27 7.75
N TYR A 127 -4.00 10.62 6.66
CA TYR A 127 -3.44 9.25 6.68
C TYR A 127 -2.26 9.02 7.63
N PRO A 128 -1.26 9.93 7.77
CA PRO A 128 -0.15 9.70 8.68
C PRO A 128 -0.56 9.52 10.14
N GLU A 129 -1.61 10.23 10.58
CA GLU A 129 -2.10 10.19 11.97
C GLU A 129 -2.67 8.82 12.35
N ILE A 130 -3.22 8.10 11.36
CA ILE A 130 -3.86 6.80 11.59
C ILE A 130 -2.95 5.61 11.30
N TYR A 131 -1.72 5.85 10.84
CA TYR A 131 -0.83 4.82 10.32
C TYR A 131 -0.49 3.74 11.35
N GLU A 132 -0.08 4.12 12.57
CA GLU A 132 0.30 3.14 13.60
C GLU A 132 -0.87 2.22 13.94
N ARG A 133 -2.07 2.80 14.13
CA ARG A 133 -3.28 2.04 14.42
C ARG A 133 -3.68 1.14 13.26
N ALA A 134 -3.55 1.62 12.02
CA ALA A 134 -3.82 0.83 10.83
C ALA A 134 -2.85 -0.35 10.69
N MET A 135 -1.58 -0.15 11.01
CA MET A 135 -0.54 -1.19 10.99
C MET A 135 -0.77 -2.26 12.06
N GLU A 136 -1.26 -1.91 13.25
CA GLU A 136 -1.63 -2.89 14.28
C GLU A 136 -2.75 -3.84 13.83
N LEU A 137 -3.68 -3.33 13.01
CA LEU A 137 -4.84 -4.07 12.51
C LEU A 137 -4.56 -4.76 11.17
N HIS A 138 -3.38 -4.54 10.61
CA HIS A 138 -3.01 -5.02 9.30
C HIS A 138 -2.61 -6.51 9.34
N SER A 139 -3.21 -7.30 8.46
CA SER A 139 -2.86 -8.73 8.33
C SER A 139 -1.58 -8.91 7.52
N GLU A 140 -0.71 -9.82 7.96
CA GLU A 140 0.49 -10.19 7.21
C GLU A 140 0.12 -10.67 5.79
N GLY A 141 0.72 -10.06 4.77
CA GLY A 141 0.60 -10.50 3.37
C GLY A 141 -0.22 -9.61 2.44
N THR A 142 -0.75 -8.48 2.94
CA THR A 142 -1.26 -7.41 2.06
C THR A 142 -0.47 -6.13 2.34
N HIS A 143 -0.60 -5.12 1.49
CA HIS A 143 -0.15 -3.75 1.78
C HIS A 143 -1.32 -2.77 1.78
N PHE A 144 -2.54 -3.28 1.57
CA PHE A 144 -3.74 -2.47 1.55
C PHE A 144 -4.18 -2.09 2.94
N PHE A 145 -4.71 -0.88 3.08
CA PHE A 145 -5.30 -0.43 4.32
C PHE A 145 -6.45 -1.36 4.73
N PRO A 146 -6.47 -1.86 5.98
CA PRO A 146 -7.42 -2.87 6.43
C PRO A 146 -8.76 -2.22 6.82
N PHE A 147 -9.51 -1.70 5.85
CA PHE A 147 -10.69 -0.87 6.08
C PHE A 147 -11.74 -1.49 7.02
N GLN A 148 -12.08 -2.77 6.83
CA GLN A 148 -13.07 -3.45 7.67
C GLN A 148 -12.59 -3.54 9.12
N ALA A 149 -11.37 -4.04 9.33
CA ALA A 149 -10.81 -4.18 10.67
C ALA A 149 -10.62 -2.81 11.35
N TYR A 150 -10.26 -1.79 10.57
CA TYR A 150 -10.14 -0.42 11.06
C TYR A 150 -11.50 0.14 11.48
N TYR A 151 -12.54 -0.05 10.67
CA TYR A 151 -13.89 0.36 11.01
C TYR A 151 -14.36 -0.27 12.32
N GLU A 152 -14.29 -1.60 12.43
CA GLU A 152 -14.74 -2.34 13.62
C GLU A 152 -13.97 -1.96 14.88
N ALA A 153 -12.66 -1.68 14.77
CA ALA A 153 -11.79 -1.45 15.91
C ALA A 153 -11.64 0.02 16.32
N VAL A 154 -12.01 0.98 15.46
CA VAL A 154 -11.78 2.42 15.68
C VAL A 154 -13.04 3.24 15.44
N VAL A 155 -13.68 3.10 14.27
CA VAL A 155 -14.82 3.95 13.89
C VAL A 155 -16.10 3.52 14.61
N GLN A 156 -16.44 2.23 14.55
CA GLN A 156 -17.67 1.68 15.12
C GLN A 156 -17.80 1.92 16.63
N PRO A 157 -16.76 1.74 17.47
CA PRO A 157 -16.86 2.05 18.90
C PRO A 157 -17.20 3.51 19.16
N VAL A 158 -16.53 4.45 18.48
CA VAL A 158 -16.80 5.88 18.64
C VAL A 158 -18.24 6.22 18.26
N VAL A 159 -18.71 5.69 17.14
CA VAL A 159 -20.10 5.90 16.71
C VAL A 159 -21.08 5.34 17.73
N THR A 160 -20.82 4.14 18.25
CA THR A 160 -21.68 3.50 19.25
C THR A 160 -21.73 4.33 20.54
N ASP A 161 -20.58 4.78 21.04
CA ASP A 161 -20.49 5.65 22.23
C ASP A 161 -21.26 6.96 22.01
N VAL A 162 -21.15 7.58 20.83
CA VAL A 162 -21.91 8.80 20.52
C VAL A 162 -23.41 8.53 20.46
N LEU A 163 -23.84 7.40 19.90
CA LEU A 163 -25.26 7.03 19.86
C LEU A 163 -25.84 6.80 21.26
N GLU A 164 -25.06 6.21 22.17
CA GLU A 164 -25.46 6.01 23.57
C GLU A 164 -25.60 7.33 24.37
N GLU A 165 -24.96 8.40 23.91
CA GLU A 165 -25.09 9.75 24.49
C GLU A 165 -26.36 10.50 24.05
N GLU A 166 -27.20 9.88 23.21
CA GLU A 166 -28.48 10.42 22.71
C GLU A 166 -28.35 11.86 22.17
N PRO A 167 -27.54 12.07 21.09
CA PRO A 167 -27.24 13.40 20.60
C PRO A 167 -28.52 14.10 20.11
N PRO A 168 -28.67 15.41 20.36
CA PRO A 168 -29.92 16.12 20.13
C PRO A 168 -30.27 16.33 18.64
N SER A 169 -29.34 16.04 17.72
CA SER A 169 -29.51 16.17 16.27
C SER A 169 -28.46 15.37 15.51
N LEU A 170 -28.70 15.10 14.23
CA LEU A 170 -27.72 14.47 13.33
C LEU A 170 -26.43 15.30 13.23
N SER A 171 -26.53 16.62 13.12
CA SER A 171 -25.36 17.51 13.06
C SER A 171 -24.53 17.46 14.34
N ALA A 172 -25.19 17.37 15.50
CA ALA A 172 -24.49 17.21 16.78
C ALA A 172 -23.77 15.85 16.85
N MET A 173 -24.40 14.80 16.32
CA MET A 173 -23.77 13.48 16.21
C MET A 173 -22.55 13.49 15.28
N GLU A 174 -22.65 14.14 14.12
CA GLU A 174 -21.53 14.31 13.19
C GLU A 174 -20.35 15.04 13.85
N GLU A 175 -20.62 16.15 14.53
CA GLU A 175 -19.62 16.93 15.26
C GLU A 175 -18.94 16.09 16.33
N MET A 176 -19.72 15.36 17.16
CA MET A 176 -19.19 14.50 18.20
C MET A 176 -18.35 13.33 17.66
N ILE A 177 -18.73 12.75 16.52
CA ILE A 177 -17.95 11.69 15.86
C ILE A 177 -16.63 12.27 15.32
N ASN A 178 -16.68 13.41 14.64
CA ASN A 178 -15.50 14.05 14.06
C ASN A 178 -14.50 14.51 15.14
N ASP A 179 -14.99 15.01 16.28
CA ASP A 179 -14.16 15.40 17.43
C ASP A 179 -13.41 14.21 18.05
N ARG A 180 -13.97 13.01 17.96
CA ARG A 180 -13.43 11.78 18.55
C ARG A 180 -12.62 10.93 17.56
N LEU A 181 -12.70 11.22 16.27
CA LEU A 181 -11.96 10.55 15.20
C LEU A 181 -11.00 11.53 14.51
N PRO A 182 -9.87 11.91 15.16
CA PRO A 182 -8.87 12.75 14.51
C PRO A 182 -8.39 12.10 13.20
N GLY A 183 -8.19 12.95 12.19
CA GLY A 183 -7.79 12.53 10.85
C GLY A 183 -8.91 11.91 9.99
N HIS A 184 -10.17 12.01 10.41
CA HIS A 184 -11.33 11.55 9.66
C HIS A 184 -12.33 12.69 9.41
N GLU A 185 -13.19 12.48 8.41
CA GLU A 185 -14.44 13.19 8.24
C GLU A 185 -15.58 12.16 8.13
N ALA A 186 -16.57 12.29 8.99
CA ALA A 186 -17.79 11.50 9.03
C ALA A 186 -19.00 12.38 8.66
N ASN A 187 -19.83 11.86 7.76
CA ASN A 187 -21.09 12.47 7.34
C ASN A 187 -22.20 11.43 7.48
N LEU A 188 -23.34 11.85 8.02
CA LEU A 188 -24.48 11.00 8.35
C LEU A 188 -25.63 11.32 7.40
N ASN A 189 -26.09 10.29 6.69
CA ASN A 189 -27.24 10.40 5.80
C ASN A 189 -28.36 9.46 6.27
N GLN A 190 -29.60 9.95 6.25
CA GLN A 190 -30.82 9.15 6.44
C GLN A 190 -31.26 8.51 5.12
#